data_AF-A0A7V2NHL4-F1
#
_entry.id   AF-A0A7V2NHL4-F1
#
_cell.length_a   1.000
_cell.length_b   1.000
_cell.length_c   1.000
_cell.angle_alpha   90.00
_cell.angle_beta   90.00
_cell.angle_gamma   90.00
#
_symmetry.space_group_name_H-M   'P 1'
#
loop_
_entity.id
_entity.type
_entity.pdbx_description
1 polymer ?
#
loop_
_entity_poly.entity_id
_entity_poly.type
_entity_poly.pdbx_seq_one_letter_code
_entity_poly.pdbx_strand_id
1 'polypeptide(L)'
;MAKRGRKPKYSKKFLAELAKKFDEYIENTDIPIIAEFAYLNNIDRTLLYDKPEFSTLLKKAIAKKKAQLEKLALKGEINPTMAVFSLKQLGWSDKICYLNRALLNFQK
;
A
#
# COMPACT_ATOMS: atom_id res chain seq x y z
N MET A 1 28.07 9.61 -27.91
CA MET A 1 26.70 9.53 -28.49
C MET A 1 25.69 9.76 -27.39
N ALA A 2 24.89 10.82 -27.45
CA ALA A 2 23.82 11.03 -26.48
C ALA A 2 22.77 9.91 -26.64
N LYS A 3 22.58 9.07 -25.62
CA LYS A 3 21.47 8.11 -25.60
C LYS A 3 20.17 8.92 -25.68
N ARG A 4 19.55 8.98 -26.87
CA ARG A 4 18.22 9.56 -27.05
C ARG A 4 17.24 8.73 -26.24
N GLY A 5 16.94 9.18 -25.02
CA GLY A 5 15.98 8.53 -24.14
C GLY A 5 14.62 8.42 -24.81
N ARG A 6 13.92 7.31 -24.57
CA ARG A 6 12.53 7.12 -24.99
C ARG A 6 11.69 8.29 -24.47
N LYS A 7 10.92 8.95 -25.34
CA LYS A 7 9.99 10.01 -24.90
C LYS A 7 9.09 9.47 -23.79
N PRO A 8 8.91 10.20 -22.68
CA PRO A 8 8.05 9.76 -21.60
C PRO A 8 6.63 9.52 -22.12
N LYS A 9 6.06 8.36 -21.79
CA LYS A 9 4.72 7.93 -22.23
C LYS A 9 3.60 8.87 -21.77
N TYR A 10 3.83 9.62 -20.68
CA TYR A 10 2.84 10.51 -20.07
C TYR A 10 3.36 11.94 -19.98
N SER A 11 2.49 12.90 -20.23
CA SER A 11 2.79 14.32 -20.09
C SER A 11 2.81 14.73 -18.61
N LYS A 12 3.59 15.75 -18.26
CA LYS A 12 3.63 16.28 -16.88
C LYS A 12 2.27 16.79 -16.41
N LYS A 13 1.48 17.38 -17.32
CA LYS A 13 0.11 17.85 -17.02
C LYS A 13 -0.81 16.70 -16.63
N PHE A 14 -0.77 15.60 -17.39
CA PHE A 14 -1.56 14.41 -17.08
C PHE A 14 -1.20 13.82 -15.71
N LEU A 15 0.09 13.74 -15.37
CA LEU A 15 0.52 13.23 -14.07
C LEU A 15 0.03 14.12 -12.91
N ALA A 16 0.04 15.44 -13.08
CA ALA A 16 -0.47 16.37 -12.07
C ALA A 16 -1.99 16.25 -11.90
N GLU A 17 -2.75 16.12 -12.98
CA GLU A 17 -4.20 15.88 -12.93
C GLU A 17 -4.52 14.54 -12.27
N LEU A 18 -3.76 13.49 -12.61
CA LEU A 18 -3.93 12.17 -12.02
C LEU A 18 -3.60 12.17 -10.53
N ALA A 19 -2.59 12.92 -10.10
CA ALA A 19 -2.26 13.07 -8.68
C ALA A 19 -3.39 13.75 -7.90
N LYS A 20 -4.01 14.81 -8.45
CA LYS A 20 -5.18 15.45 -7.84
C LYS A 20 -6.36 14.48 -7.71
N LYS A 21 -6.68 13.76 -8.80
CA LYS A 21 -7.73 12.72 -8.78
C LYS A 21 -7.44 11.63 -7.76
N PHE A 22 -6.17 11.26 -7.57
CA PHE A 22 -5.79 10.27 -6.59
C PHE A 22 -5.97 10.77 -5.15
N ASP A 23 -5.63 12.03 -4.88
CA ASP A 23 -5.85 12.64 -3.58
C ASP A 23 -7.35 12.73 -3.24
N GLU A 24 -8.16 13.20 -4.19
CA GLU A 24 -9.63 13.23 -4.08
C GLU A 24 -10.21 11.82 -3.85
N TYR A 25 -9.67 10.81 -4.53
CA TYR A 25 -10.08 9.41 -4.33
C TYR A 25 -9.75 8.92 -2.92
N ILE A 26 -8.57 9.26 -2.38
CA ILE A 26 -8.16 8.90 -1.02
C ILE A 26 -9.08 9.55 0.01
N GLU A 27 -9.56 10.77 -0.23
CA GLU A 27 -10.42 11.48 0.72
C GLU A 27 -11.83 10.91 0.75
N ASN A 28 -12.42 10.67 -0.43
CA ASN A 28 -13.81 10.22 -0.55
C ASN A 28 -14.01 8.71 -0.30
N THR A 29 -12.95 7.90 -0.36
CA THR A 29 -13.06 6.44 -0.19
C THR A 29 -12.64 6.03 1.21
N ASP A 30 -13.45 5.21 1.88
CA ASP A 30 -13.13 4.69 3.22
C ASP A 30 -11.91 3.77 3.23
N ILE A 31 -11.89 2.81 2.30
CA ILE A 31 -10.80 1.84 2.14
C ILE A 31 -10.17 2.06 0.77
N PRO A 32 -9.14 2.92 0.63
CA PRO A 32 -8.53 3.19 -0.66
C PRO A 32 -7.79 1.96 -1.20
N ILE A 33 -8.16 1.52 -2.41
CA ILE A 33 -7.51 0.42 -3.13
C ILE A 33 -6.74 0.97 -4.34
N ILE A 34 -5.42 0.79 -4.34
CA ILE A 34 -4.52 1.30 -5.39
C ILE A 34 -4.81 0.65 -6.75
N ALA A 35 -5.08 -0.66 -6.77
CA ALA A 35 -5.37 -1.40 -8.00
C ALA A 35 -6.69 -0.96 -8.64
N GLU A 36 -7.70 -0.66 -7.83
CA GLU A 36 -8.99 -0.13 -8.28
C GLU A 36 -8.84 1.26 -8.90
N PHE A 37 -8.11 2.15 -8.23
CA PHE A 37 -7.82 3.47 -8.80
C PHE A 37 -7.11 3.38 -10.15
N ALA A 38 -6.14 2.46 -10.29
CA ALA A 38 -5.43 2.25 -11.54
C ALA A 38 -6.37 1.73 -12.66
N TYR A 39 -7.26 0.80 -12.32
CA TYR A 39 -8.29 0.28 -13.22
C TYR A 39 -9.25 1.38 -13.69
N LEU A 40 -9.80 2.18 -12.77
CA LEU A 40 -10.75 3.26 -13.09
C LEU A 40 -10.16 4.34 -13.99
N ASN A 41 -8.85 4.60 -13.88
CA ASN A 41 -8.15 5.60 -14.70
C ASN A 41 -7.47 5.02 -15.94
N ASN A 42 -7.67 3.72 -16.23
CA ASN A 42 -7.03 3.01 -17.35
C ASN A 42 -5.51 3.17 -17.39
N ILE A 43 -4.86 3.16 -16.22
CA ILE A 43 -3.41 3.23 -16.08
C ILE A 43 -2.85 1.91 -15.56
N ASP A 44 -1.59 1.65 -15.91
CA ASP A 44 -0.87 0.55 -15.28
C ASP A 44 -0.53 0.90 -13.82
N ARG A 45 -0.73 -0.05 -12.91
CA ARG A 45 -0.43 0.11 -11.49
C ARG A 45 1.04 0.49 -11.23
N THR A 46 1.98 -0.03 -12.02
CA THR A 46 3.42 0.24 -11.90
C THR A 46 3.73 1.72 -12.00
N LEU A 47 2.97 2.47 -12.80
CA LEU A 47 3.15 3.91 -12.98
C LEU A 47 3.07 4.69 -11.66
N LEU A 48 2.16 4.30 -10.76
CA LEU A 48 1.98 4.98 -9.49
C LEU A 48 3.21 4.77 -8.57
N TYR A 49 3.88 3.63 -8.67
CA TYR A 49 5.08 3.33 -7.89
C TYR A 49 6.35 3.93 -8.48
N ASP A 50 6.44 4.02 -9.81
CA ASP A 50 7.62 4.53 -10.52
C ASP A 50 7.79 6.05 -10.41
N LYS A 51 6.72 6.77 -10.10
CA LYS A 51 6.68 8.23 -10.17
C LYS A 51 6.75 8.87 -8.77
N PRO A 52 7.71 9.78 -8.54
CA PRO A 52 7.91 10.38 -7.23
C PRO A 52 6.74 11.26 -6.80
N GLU A 53 5.98 11.83 -7.75
CA GLU A 53 4.82 12.67 -7.47
C GLU A 53 3.72 11.92 -6.69
N PHE A 54 3.66 10.60 -6.82
CA PHE A 54 2.66 9.76 -6.16
C PHE A 54 3.18 9.13 -4.87
N SER A 55 4.47 9.24 -4.55
CA SER A 55 5.07 8.56 -3.39
C SER A 55 4.43 8.98 -2.07
N THR A 56 4.17 10.28 -1.89
CA THR A 56 3.49 10.83 -0.71
C THR A 56 2.03 10.40 -0.64
N LEU A 57 1.32 10.46 -1.77
CA LEU A 57 -0.09 10.05 -1.85
C LEU A 57 -0.27 8.55 -1.60
N LEU A 58 0.63 7.71 -2.11
CA LEU A 58 0.64 6.27 -1.85
C LEU A 58 0.82 5.98 -0.36
N LYS A 59 1.71 6.71 0.32
CA LYS A 59 1.87 6.59 1.78
C LYS A 59 0.60 7.01 2.53
N LYS A 60 -0.04 8.12 2.12
CA LYS A 60 -1.33 8.59 2.66
C LYS A 60 -2.41 7.52 2.50
N ALA A 61 -2.54 6.94 1.30
CA ALA A 61 -3.50 5.88 0.99
C ALA A 61 -3.28 4.61 1.85
N ILE A 62 -2.03 4.14 1.94
CA ILE A 62 -1.67 2.95 2.73
C ILE A 62 -1.94 3.19 4.21
N ALA A 63 -1.61 4.37 4.73
CA ALA A 63 -1.88 4.72 6.13
C ALA A 63 -3.38 4.73 6.43
N LYS A 64 -4.20 5.37 5.57
CA LYS A 64 -5.67 5.38 5.71
C LYS A 64 -6.23 3.95 5.68
N LYS A 65 -5.76 3.12 4.76
CA LYS A 65 -6.18 1.71 4.66
C LYS A 65 -5.86 0.92 5.94
N LYS A 66 -4.66 1.10 6.52
CA LYS A 66 -4.27 0.44 7.78
C LYS A 66 -5.20 0.84 8.93
N ALA A 67 -5.38 2.14 9.14
CA ALA A 67 -6.24 2.67 10.18
C ALA A 67 -7.68 2.18 10.06
N GLN A 68 -8.21 2.12 8.84
CA GLN A 68 -9.58 1.66 8.62
C GLN A 68 -9.73 0.16 8.86
N LEU A 69 -8.77 -0.67 8.42
CA LEU A 69 -8.80 -2.11 8.70
C LEU A 69 -8.72 -2.41 10.21
N GLU A 70 -7.89 -1.67 10.94
CA GLU A 70 -7.80 -1.78 12.40
C GLU A 70 -9.13 -1.39 13.06
N LYS A 71 -9.71 -0.25 12.67
CA LYS A 71 -10.99 0.21 13.19
C LYS A 71 -12.12 -0.79 12.95
N LEU A 72 -12.22 -1.33 11.73
CA LEU A 72 -13.23 -2.32 11.38
C LEU A 72 -13.05 -3.64 12.13
N ALA A 73 -11.81 -4.08 12.32
CA ALA A 73 -11.50 -5.29 13.09
C ALA A 73 -11.87 -5.11 14.57
N LEU A 74 -11.56 -3.96 15.17
CA LEU A 74 -11.90 -3.65 16.57
C LEU A 74 -13.40 -3.56 16.81
N LYS A 75 -14.17 -3.10 15.81
CA LYS A 75 -15.63 -3.09 15.87
C LYS A 75 -16.28 -4.46 15.63
N GLY A 76 -15.51 -5.45 15.16
CA GLY A 76 -16.05 -6.76 14.79
C GLY A 76 -16.80 -6.79 13.46
N GLU A 77 -16.68 -5.75 12.63
CA GLU A 77 -17.32 -5.68 11.31
C GLU A 77 -16.61 -6.58 10.28
N ILE A 78 -15.33 -6.88 10.51
CA ILE A 78 -14.54 -7.81 9.69
C ILE A 78 -13.90 -8.88 10.56
N ASN A 79 -13.65 -10.05 9.98
CA ASN A 79 -12.93 -11.12 10.65
C ASN A 79 -11.50 -10.62 11.01
N PRO A 80 -11.10 -10.63 12.30
CA PRO A 80 -9.78 -10.18 12.73
C PRO A 80 -8.63 -10.89 12.01
N THR A 81 -8.78 -12.19 11.70
CA THR A 81 -7.79 -12.95 10.95
C THR A 81 -7.60 -12.38 9.54
N MET A 82 -8.69 -12.01 8.86
CA MET A 82 -8.63 -11.40 7.53
C MET A 82 -7.96 -10.01 7.57
N ALA A 83 -8.23 -9.24 8.62
CA ALA A 83 -7.57 -7.95 8.84
C ALA A 83 -6.06 -8.13 9.04
N VAL A 84 -5.63 -9.09 9.87
CA VAL A 84 -4.21 -9.42 10.09
C VAL A 84 -3.53 -9.85 8.79
N PHE A 85 -4.14 -10.73 7.99
CA PHE A 85 -3.58 -11.13 6.68
C PHE A 85 -3.43 -9.93 5.74
N SER A 86 -4.43 -9.05 5.69
CA SER A 86 -4.39 -7.85 4.86
C SER A 86 -3.30 -6.87 5.30
N LEU A 87 -3.11 -6.69 6.62
CA LEU A 87 -2.06 -5.84 7.18
C LEU A 87 -0.66 -6.39 6.89
N LYS A 88 -0.49 -7.72 6.95
CA LYS A 88 0.77 -8.39 6.59
C LYS A 88 1.18 -8.13 5.14
N GLN A 89 0.22 -8.15 4.20
CA GLN A 89 0.49 -7.77 2.81
C GLN A 89 0.96 -6.32 2.65
N LEU A 90 0.64 -5.44 3.61
CA LEU A 90 1.06 -4.03 3.65
C LEU A 90 2.36 -3.82 4.46
N GLY A 91 3.10 -4.90 4.73
CA GLY A 91 4.42 -4.88 5.35
C GLY A 91 4.44 -5.01 6.87
N TRP A 92 3.33 -5.42 7.50
CA TRP A 92 3.34 -5.77 8.92
C TRP A 92 3.94 -7.17 9.12
N SER A 93 4.72 -7.32 10.19
CA SER A 93 5.30 -8.60 10.58
C SER A 93 4.99 -8.88 12.05
N ASP A 94 4.70 -10.14 12.35
CA ASP A 94 4.59 -10.60 13.73
C ASP A 94 6.00 -10.84 14.28
N LYS A 95 6.26 -10.35 15.49
CA LYS A 95 7.49 -10.68 16.20
C LYS A 95 7.29 -12.01 16.92
N ILE A 96 8.00 -13.04 16.47
CA ILE A 96 8.08 -14.32 17.17
C ILE A 96 9.32 -14.29 18.06
N CYS A 97 9.15 -14.49 19.37
CA CYS A 97 10.27 -14.72 20.28
C CYS A 97 10.54 -16.22 20.33
N TYR A 98 11.69 -16.65 19.80
CA TYR A 98 12.16 -18.02 20.01
C TYR A 98 12.83 -18.09 21.38
N LEU A 99 12.19 -18.74 22.35
CA LEU A 99 12.90 -19.24 23.52
C LEU A 99 13.93 -20.25 23.00
N ASN A 100 15.21 -19.89 23.11
CA ASN A 100 16.33 -20.72 22.65
C ASN A 100 16.17 -22.15 23.22
N ARG A 101 15.83 -23.10 22.35
CA ARG A 101 15.76 -24.54 22.64
C ARG A 101 17.11 -25.13 23.08
N ALA A 102 18.16 -24.31 23.10
CA ALA A 102 19.48 -24.65 23.62
C ALA A 102 19.51 -24.97 25.13
N LEU A 103 18.55 -24.46 25.93
CA LEU A 103 18.49 -24.76 27.38
C LEU A 103 17.77 -26.09 27.70
N LEU A 104 16.99 -26.65 26.78
CA LEU A 104 16.25 -27.90 26.98
C LEU A 104 17.10 -29.17 26.77
N ASN A 105 18.28 -29.03 26.17
CA ASN A 105 19.20 -30.14 25.91
C ASN A 105 20.30 -30.29 26.98
N PHE A 106 20.30 -29.46 28.02
CA PHE A 106 21.30 -29.51 29.11
C PHE A 106 20.84 -30.33 30.33
N GLN A 107 19.68 -30.99 30.26
CA GLN A 107 19.12 -31.83 31.34
C GLN A 107 18.90 -33.30 30.92
N LYS A 108 19.69 -33.82 29.98
CA LYS A 108 19.73 -35.27 29.68
C LYS A 108 21.13 -35.82 29.87
#